data_AF-A0A1H9RN32-F1
#
_entry.id   AF-A0A1H9RN32-F1
#
_cell.length_a   1.000
_cell.length_b   1.000
_cell.length_c   1.000
_cell.angle_alpha   90.00
_cell.angle_beta   90.00
_cell.angle_gamma   90.00
#
_symmetry.space_group_name_H-M   'P 1'
#
loop_
_entity.id
_entity.type
_entity.pdbx_description
1 polymer ?
#
loop_
_entity_poly.entity_id
_entity_poly.type
_entity_poly.pdbx_seq_one_letter_code
_entity_poly.pdbx_strand_id
1 'polypeptide(L)'
;MCTTEYVKYSQKVLNIIIPIFCGVIGWIANVIWEKSKYKREQKTYYWKEKINAGKKATEFYLEYINLLNLIRLQFKLYKDNVIEGENLLINIQQENVEFYSQKLKHFPHYEYHHINLFYELIEDNNFKIVNDNSEILQKINKINQSQIIKNNEISELFGKMEDNYEKLYNNVLLHLKKIQKDLENEVK
;
A
#
# COMPACT_ATOMS: atom_id res chain seq x y z
N MET A 1 45.50 -46.74 53.60
CA MET A 1 44.06 -47.01 53.46
C MET A 1 43.18 -45.77 53.30
N CYS A 2 43.68 -44.53 53.49
CA CYS A 2 42.85 -43.33 53.29
C CYS A 2 42.55 -42.97 51.82
N THR A 3 43.40 -43.31 50.85
CA THR A 3 43.23 -42.82 49.46
C THR A 3 42.00 -43.38 48.74
N THR A 4 41.54 -44.58 49.08
CA THR A 4 40.41 -45.25 48.41
C THR A 4 39.03 -44.72 48.81
N GLU A 5 38.89 -44.16 50.01
CA GLU A 5 37.61 -43.59 50.47
C GLU A 5 37.40 -42.17 49.92
N TYR A 6 38.46 -41.37 49.86
CA TYR A 6 38.41 -40.03 49.24
C TYR A 6 38.06 -40.10 47.75
N VAL A 7 38.60 -41.09 47.01
CA VAL A 7 38.28 -41.29 45.59
C VAL A 7 36.81 -41.66 45.39
N LYS A 8 36.27 -42.56 46.22
CA LYS A 8 34.84 -42.94 46.17
C LYS A 8 33.92 -41.78 46.53
N TYR A 9 34.31 -40.94 47.50
CA TYR A 9 33.56 -39.75 47.87
C TYR A 9 33.58 -38.69 46.75
N SER A 10 34.75 -38.44 46.15
CA SER A 10 34.88 -37.52 45.01
C SER A 10 34.07 -37.99 43.79
N GLN A 11 34.01 -39.31 43.52
CA GLN A 11 33.20 -39.87 42.44
C GLN A 11 31.70 -39.73 42.69
N LYS A 12 31.23 -39.90 43.93
CA LYS A 12 29.82 -39.65 44.29
C LYS A 12 29.44 -38.19 44.11
N VAL A 13 30.31 -37.25 44.49
CA VAL A 13 30.08 -35.81 44.33
C VAL A 13 30.08 -35.43 42.84
N LEU A 14 31.02 -35.92 42.04
CA LEU A 14 31.06 -35.73 40.58
C LEU A 14 29.79 -36.25 39.89
N ASN A 15 29.31 -37.45 40.28
CA ASN A 15 28.09 -38.03 39.71
C ASN A 15 26.82 -37.22 40.01
N ILE A 16 26.83 -36.34 41.02
CA ILE A 16 25.70 -35.44 41.32
C ILE A 16 25.88 -34.09 40.60
N ILE A 17 27.11 -33.57 40.53
CA ILE A 17 27.39 -32.25 39.92
C ILE A 17 27.24 -32.28 38.40
N ILE A 18 27.71 -33.34 37.73
CA ILE A 18 27.65 -33.46 36.27
C ILE A 18 26.20 -33.36 35.74
N PRO A 19 25.21 -34.13 36.23
CA PRO A 19 23.84 -34.02 35.73
C PRO A 19 23.20 -32.66 36.03
N ILE A 20 23.53 -32.03 37.17
CA ILE A 20 23.06 -30.67 37.48
C ILE A 20 23.63 -29.67 36.47
N PHE A 21 24.93 -29.75 36.19
CA PHE A 21 25.61 -28.88 35.24
C PHE A 21 25.10 -29.08 33.80
N CYS A 22 24.91 -30.34 33.37
CA CYS A 22 24.27 -30.65 32.08
C CYS A 22 22.83 -30.13 32.01
N GLY A 23 22.07 -30.22 33.11
CA GLY A 23 20.72 -29.66 33.20
C GLY A 23 20.70 -28.14 33.03
N VAL A 24 21.61 -27.43 33.71
CA VAL A 24 21.75 -25.97 33.58
C VAL A 24 22.17 -25.56 32.17
N ILE A 25 23.16 -26.23 31.58
CA ILE A 25 23.58 -25.98 30.19
C ILE A 25 22.43 -26.25 29.22
N GLY A 26 21.70 -27.35 29.39
CA GLY A 26 20.54 -27.70 28.57
C GLY A 26 19.45 -26.63 28.65
N TRP A 27 19.17 -26.10 29.83
CA TRP A 27 18.21 -25.02 30.02
C TRP A 27 18.66 -23.72 29.33
N ILE A 28 19.93 -23.32 29.51
CA ILE A 28 20.49 -22.12 28.85
C ILE A 28 20.44 -22.27 27.32
N ALA A 29 20.83 -23.44 26.79
CA ALA A 29 20.76 -23.72 25.37
C ALA A 29 19.32 -23.65 24.84
N ASN A 30 18.35 -24.17 25.59
CA ASN A 30 16.94 -24.10 25.22
C ASN A 30 16.43 -22.64 25.18
N VAL A 31 16.76 -21.83 26.19
CA VAL A 31 16.38 -20.40 26.22
C VAL A 31 16.97 -19.62 25.03
N ILE A 32 18.22 -19.88 24.67
CA ILE A 32 18.86 -19.25 23.50
C ILE A 32 18.17 -19.70 22.21
N TRP A 33 17.87 -21.00 22.10
CA TRP A 33 17.20 -21.56 20.93
C TRP A 33 15.78 -21.01 20.76
N GLU A 34 14.99 -20.93 21.83
CA GLU A 34 13.65 -20.34 21.85
C GLU A 34 13.67 -18.87 21.45
N LYS A 35 14.61 -18.07 21.97
CA LYS A 35 14.77 -16.66 21.55
C LYS A 35 15.11 -16.54 20.06
N SER A 36 15.97 -17.41 19.55
CA SER A 36 16.33 -17.44 18.13
C SER A 36 15.16 -17.87 17.24
N LYS A 37 14.40 -18.88 17.68
CA LYS A 37 13.16 -19.33 17.02
C LYS A 37 12.12 -18.21 16.98
N TYR A 38 11.87 -17.54 18.11
CA TYR A 38 10.91 -16.44 18.19
C TYR A 38 11.28 -15.27 17.28
N LYS A 39 12.56 -14.88 17.22
CA LYS A 39 13.03 -13.85 16.28
C LYS A 39 12.82 -14.25 14.82
N ARG A 40 13.06 -15.52 14.47
CA ARG A 40 12.80 -16.05 13.12
C ARG A 40 11.31 -16.00 12.80
N GLU A 41 10.46 -16.44 13.72
CA GLU A 41 9.01 -16.40 13.56
C GLU A 41 8.48 -14.98 13.40
N GLN A 42 8.90 -14.03 14.25
CA GLN A 42 8.54 -12.61 14.11
C GLN A 42 8.93 -12.06 12.75
N LYS A 43 10.14 -12.39 12.26
CA LYS A 43 10.56 -12.01 10.91
C LYS A 43 9.61 -12.63 9.89
N THR A 44 9.34 -13.93 9.93
CA THR A 44 8.41 -14.57 9.01
C THR A 44 7.01 -13.95 9.03
N TYR A 45 6.47 -13.61 10.21
CA TYR A 45 5.17 -12.95 10.34
C TYR A 45 5.18 -11.55 9.72
N TYR A 46 6.16 -10.71 10.08
CA TYR A 46 6.32 -9.38 9.50
C TYR A 46 6.40 -9.43 7.97
N TRP A 47 7.12 -10.42 7.44
CA TRP A 47 7.25 -10.63 6.00
C TRP A 47 5.93 -11.03 5.34
N LYS A 48 5.18 -11.96 5.95
CA LYS A 48 3.85 -12.33 5.46
C LYS A 48 2.90 -11.14 5.42
N GLU A 49 2.91 -10.31 6.47
CA GLU A 49 2.09 -9.09 6.52
C GLU A 49 2.51 -8.08 5.46
N LYS A 50 3.81 -7.86 5.25
CA LYS A 50 4.31 -6.96 4.19
C LYS A 50 3.87 -7.40 2.79
N ILE A 51 3.96 -8.69 2.47
CA ILE A 51 3.51 -9.24 1.18
C ILE A 51 1.99 -9.05 1.03
N ASN A 52 1.23 -9.33 2.09
CA ASN A 52 -0.23 -9.16 2.09
C ASN A 52 -0.61 -7.69 1.86
N ALA A 53 0.05 -6.76 2.56
CA ALA A 53 -0.11 -5.33 2.35
C ALA A 53 0.23 -4.92 0.90
N GLY A 54 1.33 -5.44 0.34
CA GLY A 54 1.73 -5.17 -1.05
C GLY A 54 0.70 -5.64 -2.08
N LYS A 55 0.10 -6.81 -1.89
CA LYS A 55 -0.98 -7.30 -2.76
C LYS A 55 -2.20 -6.39 -2.71
N LYS A 56 -2.65 -6.02 -1.51
CA LYS A 56 -3.78 -5.08 -1.34
C LYS A 56 -3.49 -3.70 -1.91
N ALA A 57 -2.27 -3.20 -1.73
CA ALA A 57 -1.81 -1.94 -2.31
C ALA A 57 -1.85 -1.98 -3.84
N THR A 58 -1.41 -3.09 -4.43
CA THR A 58 -1.46 -3.32 -5.88
C THR A 58 -2.89 -3.28 -6.39
N GLU A 59 -3.81 -3.99 -5.74
CA GLU A 59 -5.24 -3.97 -6.07
C GLU A 59 -5.78 -2.54 -6.02
N PHE A 60 -5.55 -1.83 -4.91
CA PHE A 60 -5.97 -0.44 -4.76
C PHE A 60 -5.44 0.46 -5.88
N TYR A 61 -4.14 0.42 -6.16
CA TYR A 61 -3.52 1.30 -7.15
C TYR A 61 -3.94 0.98 -8.58
N LEU A 62 -4.20 -0.29 -8.92
CA LEU A 62 -4.73 -0.67 -10.23
C LEU A 62 -6.14 -0.12 -10.44
N GLU A 63 -7.02 -0.26 -9.45
CA GLU A 63 -8.37 0.31 -9.50
C GLU A 63 -8.33 1.84 -9.59
N TYR A 64 -7.42 2.47 -8.85
CA TYR A 64 -7.24 3.93 -8.90
C TYR A 64 -6.69 4.40 -10.25
N ILE A 65 -5.74 3.67 -10.85
CA ILE A 65 -5.26 3.93 -12.22
C ILE A 65 -6.38 3.84 -13.23
N ASN A 66 -7.25 2.84 -13.13
CA ASN A 66 -8.37 2.66 -14.04
C ASN A 66 -9.33 3.85 -13.95
N LEU A 67 -9.64 4.32 -12.74
CA LEU A 67 -10.43 5.53 -12.53
C LEU A 67 -9.78 6.75 -13.18
N LEU A 68 -8.50 7.01 -12.92
CA LEU A 68 -7.78 8.15 -13.48
C LEU A 68 -7.75 8.11 -15.01
N ASN A 69 -7.58 6.93 -15.59
CA ASN A 69 -7.56 6.76 -17.05
C ASN A 69 -8.93 7.05 -17.68
N LEU A 70 -10.02 6.62 -17.05
CA LEU A 70 -11.38 6.94 -17.51
C LEU A 70 -11.65 8.45 -17.48
N ILE A 71 -11.27 9.10 -16.38
CA ILE A 71 -11.39 10.56 -16.24
C ILE A 71 -10.58 11.29 -17.31
N ARG A 72 -9.34 10.85 -17.57
CA ARG A 72 -8.52 11.42 -18.65
C ARG A 72 -9.16 11.25 -20.03
N LEU A 73 -9.67 10.06 -20.34
CA LEU A 73 -10.37 9.79 -21.60
C LEU A 73 -11.58 10.71 -21.79
N GLN A 74 -12.29 11.05 -20.71
CA GLN A 74 -13.41 11.99 -20.75
C GLN A 74 -12.96 13.38 -21.22
N PHE A 75 -11.86 13.92 -20.68
CA PHE A 75 -11.35 15.23 -21.10
C PHE A 75 -10.88 15.23 -22.56
N LYS A 76 -10.24 14.15 -23.00
CA LYS A 76 -9.81 14.01 -24.38
C LYS A 76 -11.00 14.00 -25.35
N LEU A 77 -12.03 13.22 -25.05
CA LEU A 77 -13.24 13.14 -25.88
C LEU A 77 -14.00 14.47 -25.92
N TYR A 78 -14.04 15.20 -24.81
CA TYR A 78 -14.61 16.55 -24.75
C TYR A 78 -13.86 17.52 -25.69
N LYS A 79 -12.52 17.45 -25.71
CA LYS A 79 -11.67 18.32 -26.54
C LYS A 79 -11.76 18.02 -28.04
N ASP A 80 -11.91 16.75 -28.41
CA ASP A 80 -11.93 16.30 -29.80
C ASP A 80 -13.29 16.57 -30.51
N ASN A 81 -14.27 17.20 -29.83
CA ASN A 81 -15.61 17.54 -30.37
C ASN A 81 -16.37 16.35 -31.00
N VAL A 82 -16.03 15.09 -30.65
CA VAL A 82 -16.66 13.88 -31.23
C VAL A 82 -18.10 13.66 -30.74
N ILE A 83 -18.66 14.61 -29.99
CA ILE A 83 -19.88 14.42 -29.23
C ILE A 83 -21.12 14.83 -30.06
N GLU A 84 -21.42 14.04 -31.10
CA GLU A 84 -22.76 13.94 -31.72
C GLU A 84 -23.60 12.80 -31.09
N GLY A 85 -23.37 12.52 -29.79
CA GLY A 85 -24.01 11.44 -29.03
C GLY A 85 -23.92 11.63 -27.51
N GLU A 86 -24.02 12.90 -27.09
CA GLU A 86 -23.71 13.45 -25.76
C GLU A 86 -24.30 12.65 -24.58
N ASN A 87 -25.54 12.17 -24.70
CA ASN A 87 -26.21 11.51 -23.58
C ASN A 87 -25.76 10.06 -23.30
N LEU A 88 -25.30 9.30 -24.29
CA LEU A 88 -25.02 7.86 -24.10
C LEU A 88 -23.60 7.62 -23.57
N LEU A 89 -22.65 8.43 -24.00
CA LEU A 89 -21.27 8.42 -23.52
C LEU A 89 -21.14 9.01 -22.11
N ILE A 90 -21.85 10.11 -21.82
CA ILE A 90 -21.88 10.72 -20.48
C ILE A 90 -22.47 9.72 -19.47
N ASN A 91 -23.55 9.01 -19.80
CA ASN A 91 -24.15 8.03 -18.89
C ASN A 91 -23.24 6.81 -18.64
N ILE A 92 -22.69 6.18 -19.70
CA ILE A 92 -21.77 5.04 -19.54
C ILE A 92 -20.49 5.46 -18.79
N GLN A 93 -20.01 6.68 -19.00
CA GLN A 93 -18.82 7.19 -18.30
C GLN A 93 -19.11 7.59 -16.86
N GLN A 94 -20.26 8.22 -16.57
CA GLN A 94 -20.69 8.50 -15.20
C GLN A 94 -20.90 7.21 -14.41
N GLU A 95 -21.54 6.20 -15.01
CA GLU A 95 -21.70 4.88 -14.39
C GLU A 95 -20.34 4.22 -14.10
N ASN A 96 -19.39 4.27 -15.03
CA ASN A 96 -18.06 3.70 -14.81
C ASN A 96 -17.24 4.48 -13.77
N VAL A 97 -17.28 5.81 -13.80
CA VAL A 97 -16.60 6.67 -12.81
C VAL A 97 -17.22 6.47 -11.43
N GLU A 98 -18.55 6.39 -11.33
CA GLU A 98 -19.24 6.06 -10.08
C GLU A 98 -18.91 4.65 -9.61
N PHE A 99 -18.86 3.66 -10.50
CA PHE A 99 -18.52 2.28 -10.16
C PHE A 99 -17.12 2.20 -9.52
N TYR A 100 -16.10 2.75 -10.17
CA TYR A 100 -14.74 2.74 -9.61
C TYR A 100 -14.62 3.64 -8.37
N SER A 101 -15.32 4.77 -8.32
CA SER A 101 -15.38 5.62 -7.12
C SER A 101 -16.02 4.91 -5.93
N GLN A 102 -17.13 4.22 -6.15
CA GLN A 102 -17.80 3.41 -5.13
C GLN A 102 -16.92 2.25 -4.68
N LYS A 103 -16.19 1.60 -5.60
CA LYS A 103 -15.26 0.52 -5.27
C LYS A 103 -14.09 1.01 -4.41
N LEU A 104 -13.54 2.20 -4.68
CA LEU A 104 -12.52 2.82 -3.83
C LEU A 104 -13.06 3.24 -2.45
N LYS A 105 -14.33 3.67 -2.36
CA LYS A 105 -15.01 3.96 -1.09
C LYS A 105 -15.31 2.71 -0.27
N HIS A 106 -15.57 1.58 -0.93
CA HIS A 106 -15.80 0.29 -0.28
C HIS A 106 -14.51 -0.40 0.17
N PHE A 107 -13.34 0.13 -0.19
CA PHE A 107 -12.07 -0.37 0.31
C PHE A 107 -12.01 -0.13 1.83
N PRO A 108 -12.01 -1.19 2.67
CA PRO A 108 -12.23 -1.04 4.10
C PRO A 108 -11.08 -0.25 4.76
N HIS A 109 -11.42 0.67 5.68
CA HIS A 109 -10.45 1.55 6.35
C HIS A 109 -9.28 0.80 7.02
N TYR A 110 -9.50 -0.41 7.52
CA TYR A 110 -8.45 -1.24 8.09
C TYR A 110 -7.34 -1.57 7.06
N GLU A 111 -7.72 -1.78 5.81
CA GLU A 111 -6.78 -2.12 4.74
C GLU A 111 -5.95 -0.91 4.33
N TYR A 112 -6.52 0.30 4.37
CA TYR A 112 -5.76 1.54 4.19
C TYR A 112 -4.66 1.70 5.25
N HIS A 113 -5.00 1.47 6.52
CA HIS A 113 -4.00 1.52 7.59
C HIS A 113 -2.94 0.44 7.44
N HIS A 114 -3.35 -0.78 7.09
CA HIS A 114 -2.41 -1.88 6.90
C HIS A 114 -1.45 -1.62 5.74
N ILE A 115 -1.92 -1.07 4.63
CA ILE A 115 -1.05 -0.69 3.52
C ILE A 115 -0.11 0.44 3.94
N ASN A 116 -0.62 1.49 4.60
CA ASN A 116 0.18 2.64 5.04
C ASN A 116 1.31 2.29 6.02
N LEU A 117 1.24 1.13 6.70
CA LEU A 117 2.36 0.65 7.53
C LEU A 117 3.60 0.27 6.69
N PHE A 118 3.41 -0.06 5.41
CA PHE A 118 4.48 -0.56 4.53
C PHE A 118 4.68 0.27 3.26
N TYR A 119 3.62 0.90 2.76
CA TYR A 119 3.61 1.69 1.53
C TYR A 119 2.77 2.95 1.76
N GLU A 120 3.38 4.13 1.62
CA GLU A 120 2.66 5.40 1.71
C GLU A 120 1.66 5.52 0.55
N LEU A 121 0.36 5.44 0.86
CA LEU A 121 -0.69 5.49 -0.16
C LEU A 121 -0.86 6.86 -0.81
N ILE A 122 -0.61 7.94 -0.05
CA ILE A 122 -0.85 9.31 -0.47
C ILE A 122 0.35 10.16 -0.05
N GLU A 123 1.20 10.52 -1.00
CA GLU A 123 2.23 11.54 -0.80
C GLU A 123 1.60 12.94 -0.78
N ASP A 124 2.20 13.88 -0.05
CA ASP A 124 1.76 15.29 0.05
C ASP A 124 1.58 15.96 -1.34
N ASN A 125 2.37 15.53 -2.32
CA ASN A 125 2.29 16.03 -3.69
C ASN A 125 0.99 15.60 -4.39
N ASN A 126 0.48 14.41 -4.13
CA ASN A 126 -0.81 13.96 -4.67
C ASN A 126 -1.96 14.77 -4.05
N PHE A 127 -1.85 15.11 -2.77
CA PHE A 127 -2.85 15.93 -2.08
C PHE A 127 -2.95 17.35 -2.67
N LYS A 128 -1.81 17.96 -3.02
CA LYS A 128 -1.79 19.25 -3.73
C LYS A 128 -2.51 19.17 -5.08
N ILE A 129 -2.23 18.16 -5.89
CA ILE A 129 -2.87 17.99 -7.20
C ILE A 129 -4.39 17.78 -7.07
N VAL A 130 -4.83 17.04 -6.05
CA VAL A 130 -6.25 16.85 -5.76
C VAL A 130 -6.92 18.16 -5.35
N ASN A 131 -6.27 18.97 -4.51
CA ASN A 131 -6.78 20.29 -4.12
C ASN A 131 -6.87 21.23 -5.33
N ASP A 132 -5.83 21.26 -6.18
CA ASP A 132 -5.83 22.05 -7.41
C ASP A 132 -7.01 21.67 -8.32
N ASN A 133 -7.29 20.37 -8.46
CA ASN A 133 -8.45 19.87 -9.20
C ASN A 133 -9.80 20.29 -8.56
N SER A 134 -9.89 20.29 -7.23
CA SER A 134 -11.07 20.77 -6.51
C SER A 134 -11.30 22.27 -6.76
N GLU A 135 -10.25 23.08 -6.74
CA GLU A 135 -10.34 24.51 -7.08
C GLU A 135 -10.78 24.75 -8.52
N ILE A 136 -10.26 23.96 -9.47
CA ILE A 136 -10.67 24.02 -10.88
C ILE A 136 -12.16 23.70 -11.01
N LEU A 137 -12.66 22.64 -10.36
CA LEU A 137 -14.09 22.29 -10.35
C LEU A 137 -14.95 23.41 -9.78
N GLN A 138 -14.52 24.06 -8.69
CA GLN A 138 -15.24 25.19 -8.12
C GLN A 138 -15.29 26.38 -9.08
N LYS A 139 -14.21 26.66 -9.81
CA LYS A 139 -14.16 27.71 -10.83
C LYS A 139 -15.12 27.41 -11.99
N ILE A 140 -15.14 26.18 -12.49
CA ILE A 140 -16.07 25.73 -13.53
C ILE A 140 -17.52 25.90 -13.08
N ASN A 141 -17.85 25.46 -11.85
CA ASN A 141 -19.20 25.61 -11.30
C ASN A 141 -19.64 27.07 -11.18
N LYS A 142 -18.74 27.96 -10.75
CA LYS A 142 -19.02 29.41 -10.68
C LYS A 142 -19.26 30.01 -12.07
N ILE A 143 -18.50 29.59 -13.08
CA ILE A 143 -18.70 30.05 -14.47
C ILE A 143 -20.07 29.57 -14.98
N ASN A 144 -20.42 28.29 -14.76
CA ASN A 144 -21.72 27.74 -15.16
C ASN A 144 -22.91 28.46 -14.49
N GLN A 145 -22.78 28.84 -13.22
CA GLN A 145 -23.82 29.59 -12.49
C GLN A 145 -23.97 31.03 -12.97
N SER A 146 -22.90 31.63 -13.53
CA SER A 146 -22.89 33.03 -13.96
C SER A 146 -23.66 33.31 -15.25
N GLN A 147 -24.18 32.28 -15.95
CA GLN A 147 -24.88 32.37 -17.24
C GLN A 147 -24.10 33.05 -18.39
N ILE A 148 -22.84 33.46 -18.16
CA ILE A 148 -21.94 34.01 -19.17
C ILE A 148 -21.11 32.86 -19.74
N ILE A 149 -21.34 32.52 -21.00
CA ILE A 149 -20.62 31.45 -21.69
C ILE A 149 -19.18 31.92 -21.98
N LYS A 150 -18.22 31.41 -21.22
CA LYS A 150 -16.78 31.64 -21.41
C LYS A 150 -16.07 30.37 -21.87
N ASN A 151 -16.42 29.87 -23.06
CA ASN A 151 -15.92 28.59 -23.59
C ASN A 151 -14.39 28.47 -23.58
N ASN A 152 -13.65 29.55 -23.87
CA ASN A 152 -12.19 29.52 -23.84
C ASN A 152 -11.61 29.35 -22.41
N GLU A 153 -12.23 29.98 -21.41
CA GLU A 153 -11.79 29.88 -20.01
C GLU A 153 -12.08 28.48 -19.45
N ILE A 154 -13.22 27.88 -19.83
CA ILE A 154 -13.59 26.51 -19.47
C ILE A 154 -12.65 25.48 -20.12
N SER A 155 -12.32 25.66 -21.41
CA SER A 155 -11.39 24.78 -22.12
C SER A 155 -9.99 24.78 -21.49
N GLU A 156 -9.47 25.95 -21.09
CA GLU A 156 -8.17 26.05 -20.41
C GLU A 156 -8.19 25.37 -19.03
N LEU A 157 -9.27 25.51 -18.28
CA LEU A 157 -9.45 24.86 -16.98
C LEU A 157 -9.51 23.33 -17.12
N PHE A 158 -10.20 22.81 -18.13
CA PHE A 158 -10.21 21.38 -18.43
C PHE A 158 -8.85 20.84 -18.86
N GLY A 159 -8.08 21.60 -19.66
CA GLY A 159 -6.71 21.22 -20.01
C GLY A 159 -5.80 21.10 -18.79
N LYS A 160 -5.87 22.04 -17.84
CA LYS A 160 -5.12 21.95 -16.56
C LYS A 160 -5.54 20.73 -15.74
N MET A 161 -6.82 20.38 -15.77
CA MET A 161 -7.33 19.21 -15.05
C MET A 161 -6.82 17.90 -15.67
N GLU A 162 -6.78 17.81 -17.00
CA GLU A 162 -6.19 16.69 -17.75
C GLU A 162 -4.71 16.48 -17.37
N ASP A 163 -3.90 17.54 -17.41
CA ASP A 163 -2.48 17.50 -17.02
C ASP A 163 -2.29 17.02 -15.57
N ASN A 164 -3.17 17.46 -14.66
CA ASN A 164 -3.15 17.05 -13.26
C ASN A 164 -3.46 15.57 -13.09
N TYR A 165 -4.45 15.04 -13.82
CA TYR A 165 -4.77 13.63 -13.81
C TYR A 165 -3.67 12.77 -14.45
N GLU A 166 -2.95 13.28 -15.45
CA GLU A 166 -1.78 12.61 -16.01
C GLU A 166 -0.62 12.54 -15.02
N LYS A 167 -0.37 13.60 -14.25
CA LYS A 167 0.61 13.59 -13.16
C LYS A 167 0.25 12.57 -12.09
N LEU A 168 -1.01 12.54 -11.65
CA LEU A 168 -1.49 11.54 -10.68
C LEU A 168 -1.32 10.12 -11.20
N TYR A 169 -1.68 9.87 -12.47
CA TYR A 169 -1.50 8.57 -13.10
C TYR A 169 -0.04 8.11 -13.06
N ASN A 170 0.88 8.98 -13.44
CA ASN A 170 2.31 8.68 -13.44
C ASN A 170 2.85 8.42 -12.03
N ASN A 171 2.44 9.20 -11.03
CA ASN A 171 2.83 8.98 -9.63
C ASN A 171 2.36 7.63 -9.13
N VAL A 172 1.10 7.28 -9.37
CA VAL A 172 0.53 5.99 -8.95
C VAL A 172 1.26 4.82 -9.63
N LEU A 173 1.62 4.97 -10.90
CA LEU A 173 2.36 3.95 -11.64
C LEU A 173 3.77 3.73 -11.06
N LEU A 174 4.43 4.77 -10.54
CA LEU A 174 5.70 4.65 -9.83
C LEU A 174 5.56 3.86 -8.52
N HIS A 175 4.49 4.12 -7.74
CA HIS A 175 4.21 3.36 -6.52
C HIS A 175 3.95 1.88 -6.83
N LEU A 176 3.19 1.58 -7.88
CA LEU A 176 2.94 0.22 -8.35
C LEU A 176 4.24 -0.51 -8.71
N LYS A 177 5.14 0.15 -9.45
CA LYS A 177 6.46 -0.42 -9.78
C LYS A 177 7.31 -0.70 -8.55
N LYS A 178 7.27 0.18 -7.54
CA LYS A 178 7.98 0.00 -6.27
C LYS A 178 7.47 -1.25 -5.54
N ILE A 179 6.15 -1.39 -5.44
CA ILE A 179 5.52 -2.57 -4.81
C ILE A 179 5.84 -3.84 -5.59
N GLN A 180 5.76 -3.83 -6.92
CA GLN A 180 6.11 -4.97 -7.76
C GLN A 180 7.56 -5.41 -7.54
N LYS A 181 8.50 -4.45 -7.52
CA LYS A 181 9.91 -4.75 -7.26
C LYS A 181 10.12 -5.34 -5.86
N ASP A 182 9.43 -4.81 -4.86
CA ASP A 182 9.51 -5.34 -3.50
C ASP A 182 8.95 -6.77 -3.46
N LEU A 183 7.81 -7.06 -4.09
CA LEU A 183 7.27 -8.41 -4.19
C LEU A 183 8.18 -9.37 -4.97
N GLU A 184 8.78 -8.95 -6.08
CA GLU A 184 9.69 -9.78 -6.88
C GLU A 184 10.97 -10.16 -6.11
N ASN A 185 11.53 -9.22 -5.35
CA ASN A 185 12.69 -9.48 -4.50
C ASN A 185 12.37 -10.41 -3.32
N GLU A 186 11.09 -10.53 -2.95
CA GLU A 186 10.64 -11.33 -1.82
C GLU A 186 10.16 -12.75 -2.21
N VAL A 187 9.96 -13.01 -3.52
CA VAL A 187 9.58 -14.33 -4.07
C VAL A 187 10.80 -15.16 -4.52
N LYS A 188 11.98 -14.55 -4.68
CA LYS A 188 13.25 -15.24 -4.97
C LYS A 188 13.95 -15.73 -3.71
#